data_AF-A0A1R3J5L1-F1
#
_entry.id   AF-A0A1R3J5L1-F1
#
_cell.length_a   1.000
_cell.length_b   1.000
_cell.length_c   1.000
_cell.angle_alpha   90.00
_cell.angle_beta   90.00
_cell.angle_gamma   90.00
#
_symmetry.space_group_name_H-M   'P 1'
#
loop_
_entity.id
_entity.type
_entity.pdbx_description
1 polymer ?
#
loop_
_entity_poly.entity_id
_entity_poly.type
_entity_poly.pdbx_seq_one_letter_code
_entity_poly.pdbx_strand_id
1 'polypeptide(L)'
;MLKGVAMLPLLVFGELAPPIAEAREVEVGSYLPPSPSDPSFVVFKASPKDTPALRAGNVQPYQFLIPPSWKQSRVANILSGNYCQPKCAEPWVEVKFEDEKQGKVQVVASPLIRLTNKPNASIEEIGSPEKVIASLGPFVTGNSYDPDELLETSIEKIGDQTVNIHLSLKFNLIIHVR
;
A
#
# COMPACT_ATOMS: atom_id res chain seq x y z
N MET A 1 67.16 18.23 30.26
CA MET A 1 66.63 17.87 28.93
C MET A 1 66.14 16.44 28.98
N LEU A 2 64.83 16.22 29.17
CA LEU A 2 64.21 14.90 29.05
C LEU A 2 62.87 15.09 28.34
N LYS A 3 62.72 14.36 27.25
CA LYS A 3 61.74 14.57 26.17
C LYS A 3 60.34 14.14 26.60
N GLY A 4 59.34 14.99 26.38
CA GLY A 4 57.94 14.63 26.52
C GLY A 4 57.52 13.65 25.43
N VAL A 5 56.91 12.52 25.84
CA VAL A 5 56.26 11.58 24.94
C VAL A 5 54.80 12.01 24.84
N ALA A 6 54.41 12.53 23.67
CA ALA A 6 53.01 12.79 23.35
C ALA A 6 52.36 11.47 22.92
N MET A 7 51.37 10.99 23.67
CA MET A 7 50.51 9.90 23.22
C MET A 7 49.44 10.46 22.29
N LEU A 8 49.54 10.13 21.00
CA LEU A 8 48.48 10.32 20.03
C LEU A 8 47.38 9.28 20.27
N PRO A 9 46.09 9.66 20.31
CA PRO A 9 45.01 8.68 20.33
C PRO A 9 44.92 8.03 18.95
N LEU A 10 45.07 6.71 18.91
CA LEU A 10 44.84 5.91 17.71
C LEU A 10 43.32 5.93 17.43
N LEU A 11 42.88 6.78 16.49
CA LEU A 11 41.53 6.71 15.96
C LEU A 11 41.42 5.42 15.15
N VAL A 12 40.86 4.39 15.79
CA VAL A 12 40.42 3.18 15.10
C VAL A 12 39.21 3.58 14.25
N PHE A 13 39.47 3.97 13.00
CA PHE A 13 38.44 4.03 11.96
C PHE A 13 38.07 2.59 11.62
N GLY A 14 37.32 1.94 12.50
CA GLY A 14 36.50 0.81 12.09
C GLY A 14 35.44 1.38 11.17
N GLU A 15 35.57 1.15 9.87
CA GLU A 15 34.44 1.19 8.93
C GLU A 15 33.41 0.15 9.37
N LEU A 16 32.65 0.48 10.43
CA LEU A 16 31.30 -0.01 10.57
C LEU A 16 30.48 0.85 9.60
N ALA A 17 30.62 0.55 8.30
CA ALA A 17 29.54 0.85 7.38
C ALA A 17 28.27 0.33 8.08
N PRO A 18 27.24 1.17 8.28
CA PRO A 18 25.97 0.67 8.80
C PRO A 18 25.61 -0.54 7.94
N PRO A 19 25.12 -1.65 8.52
CA PRO A 19 24.73 -2.79 7.72
C PRO A 19 23.84 -2.24 6.63
N ILE A 20 24.27 -2.37 5.37
CA ILE A 20 23.41 -2.13 4.24
C ILE A 20 22.22 -3.01 4.56
N ALA A 21 21.09 -2.39 4.86
CA ALA A 21 19.88 -3.11 5.12
C ALA A 21 19.53 -3.79 3.81
N GLU A 22 20.12 -4.96 3.57
CA GLU A 22 19.76 -5.85 2.48
C GLU A 22 18.25 -5.91 2.54
N ALA A 23 17.64 -5.40 1.48
CA ALA A 23 16.21 -5.39 1.33
C ALA A 23 15.81 -6.85 1.39
N ARG A 24 15.36 -7.28 2.57
CA ARG A 24 14.76 -8.58 2.76
C ARG A 24 13.40 -8.50 2.07
N GLU A 25 13.45 -8.61 0.75
CA GLU A 25 12.35 -8.96 -0.14
C GLU A 25 11.96 -10.41 0.17
N VAL A 26 11.43 -10.61 1.38
CA VAL A 26 11.01 -11.93 1.83
C VAL A 26 9.65 -12.21 1.25
N GLU A 27 9.50 -13.40 0.69
CA GLU A 27 8.21 -13.90 0.27
C GLU A 27 7.24 -13.91 1.45
N VAL A 28 6.03 -13.41 1.23
CA VAL A 28 5.02 -13.24 2.28
C VAL A 28 4.62 -14.56 2.92
N GLY A 29 4.74 -15.66 2.17
CA GLY A 29 4.51 -17.03 2.65
C GLY A 29 5.41 -17.45 3.82
N SER A 30 6.55 -16.79 4.02
CA SER A 30 7.46 -17.15 5.11
C SER A 30 7.02 -16.59 6.47
N TYR A 31 6.09 -15.62 6.51
CA TYR A 31 5.75 -14.90 7.74
C TYR A 31 4.27 -14.55 7.91
N LEU A 32 3.48 -14.56 6.83
CA LEU A 32 2.03 -14.43 6.91
C LEU A 32 1.36 -15.80 7.12
N PRO A 33 0.26 -15.86 7.88
CA PRO A 33 -0.46 -17.11 8.09
C PRO A 33 -1.19 -17.55 6.81
N PRO A 34 -1.33 -18.87 6.56
CA PRO A 34 -2.14 -19.39 5.46
C PRO A 34 -3.62 -19.02 5.66
N SER A 35 -4.36 -18.88 4.55
CA SER A 35 -5.78 -18.58 4.60
C SER A 35 -6.60 -19.79 5.06
N PRO A 36 -7.57 -19.58 5.97
CA PRO A 36 -8.46 -20.66 6.41
C PRO A 36 -9.43 -21.12 5.31
N SER A 37 -9.70 -20.28 4.31
CA SER A 37 -10.62 -20.60 3.21
C SER A 37 -9.93 -21.25 2.01
N ASP A 38 -8.67 -20.89 1.76
CA ASP A 38 -7.86 -21.44 0.67
C ASP A 38 -6.37 -21.47 1.07
N PRO A 39 -5.84 -22.64 1.49
CA PRO A 39 -4.45 -22.76 1.93
C PRO A 39 -3.39 -22.41 0.87
N SER A 40 -3.79 -22.25 -0.40
CA SER A 40 -2.89 -21.81 -1.48
C SER A 40 -2.49 -20.33 -1.37
N PHE A 41 -3.19 -19.57 -0.52
CA PHE A 41 -2.94 -18.16 -0.26
C PHE A 41 -2.58 -17.91 1.21
N VAL A 42 -1.93 -16.78 1.47
CA VAL A 42 -1.74 -16.24 2.82
C VAL A 42 -2.63 -15.03 3.06
N VAL A 43 -2.92 -14.76 4.34
CA VAL A 43 -3.76 -13.63 4.74
C VAL A 43 -2.86 -12.48 5.19
N PHE A 44 -2.94 -11.36 4.46
CA PHE A 44 -2.46 -10.10 4.98
C PHE A 44 -3.56 -9.44 5.79
N LYS A 45 -3.31 -9.21 7.08
CA LYS A 45 -4.19 -8.45 7.97
C LYS A 45 -3.54 -7.11 8.30
N ALA A 46 -4.17 -6.03 7.86
CA ALA A 46 -3.64 -4.69 8.08
C ALA A 46 -3.55 -4.37 9.58
N SER A 47 -2.43 -3.80 9.97
CA SER A 47 -2.18 -3.36 11.34
C SER A 47 -1.76 -1.88 11.38
N PRO A 48 -2.03 -1.15 12.48
CA PRO A 48 -1.55 0.21 12.66
C PRO A 48 -0.01 0.37 12.57
N LYS A 49 0.75 -0.73 12.62
CA LYS A 49 2.21 -0.68 12.40
C LYS A 49 2.54 -0.41 10.94
N ASP A 50 1.83 -1.10 10.04
CA ASP A 50 2.11 -1.14 8.61
C ASP A 50 1.36 -0.06 7.83
N THR A 51 0.24 0.41 8.38
CA THR A 51 -0.76 1.22 7.65
C THR A 51 -0.98 2.57 8.35
N PRO A 52 -0.42 3.66 7.81
CA PRO A 52 -0.57 5.01 8.39
C PRO A 52 -2.03 5.41 8.60
N ALA A 53 -2.93 5.03 7.71
CA ALA A 53 -4.34 5.40 7.81
C ALA A 53 -5.05 4.70 8.99
N LEU A 54 -4.72 3.44 9.30
CA LEU A 54 -5.25 2.76 10.49
C LEU A 54 -4.70 3.39 11.77
N ARG A 55 -3.40 3.72 11.78
CA ARG A 55 -2.76 4.39 12.92
C ARG A 55 -3.40 5.74 13.25
N ALA A 56 -3.82 6.47 12.22
CA ALA A 56 -4.51 7.75 12.34
C ALA A 56 -6.02 7.62 12.63
N GLY A 57 -6.60 6.41 12.56
CA GLY A 57 -8.03 6.18 12.74
C GLY A 57 -8.90 6.65 11.56
N ASN A 58 -8.29 6.87 10.39
CA ASN A 58 -8.98 7.38 9.19
C ASN A 58 -9.65 6.27 8.38
N VAL A 59 -9.23 5.02 8.55
CA VAL A 59 -9.80 3.86 7.87
C VAL A 59 -10.03 2.73 8.87
N GLN A 60 -10.75 1.70 8.44
CA GLN A 60 -11.14 0.57 9.26
C GLN A 60 -10.26 -0.63 8.95
N PRO A 61 -10.06 -1.56 9.90
CA PRO A 61 -9.23 -2.74 9.67
C PRO A 61 -9.69 -3.52 8.44
N TYR A 62 -8.74 -3.90 7.59
CA TYR A 62 -8.97 -4.67 6.37
C TYR A 62 -7.99 -5.83 6.26
N GLN A 63 -8.34 -6.81 5.45
CA GLN A 63 -7.48 -7.96 5.14
C GLN A 63 -7.77 -8.47 3.73
N PHE A 64 -6.79 -9.11 3.12
CA PHE A 64 -6.95 -9.74 1.81
C PHE A 64 -5.98 -10.91 1.64
N LEU A 65 -6.26 -11.74 0.63
CA LEU A 65 -5.45 -12.90 0.29
C LEU A 65 -4.34 -12.52 -0.68
N ILE A 66 -3.15 -13.07 -0.47
CA ILE A 66 -1.97 -12.84 -1.31
C ILE A 66 -1.32 -14.18 -1.63
N PRO A 67 -0.85 -14.41 -2.87
CA PRO A 67 -0.06 -15.60 -3.16
C PRO A 67 1.21 -15.64 -2.30
N PRO A 68 1.57 -16.80 -1.72
CA PRO A 68 2.67 -16.89 -0.77
C PRO A 68 4.04 -16.50 -1.36
N SER A 69 4.22 -16.66 -2.68
CA SER A 69 5.48 -16.33 -3.37
C SER A 69 5.70 -14.84 -3.59
N TRP A 70 4.69 -13.99 -3.38
CA TRP A 70 4.82 -12.56 -3.60
C TRP A 70 5.66 -11.91 -2.51
N LYS A 71 6.28 -10.79 -2.81
CA LYS A 71 7.12 -10.04 -1.87
C LYS A 71 6.42 -8.77 -1.43
N GLN A 72 6.55 -8.43 -0.15
CA GLN A 72 6.11 -7.11 0.33
C GLN A 72 7.16 -6.06 0.02
N SER A 73 6.76 -5.04 -0.72
CA SER A 73 7.67 -4.02 -1.22
C SER A 73 7.57 -2.74 -0.42
N ARG A 74 8.72 -2.06 -0.27
CA ARG A 74 8.76 -0.78 0.43
C ARG A 74 7.97 0.26 -0.36
N VAL A 75 7.16 1.03 0.37
CA VAL A 75 6.50 2.23 -0.16
C VAL A 75 7.44 3.40 0.10
N ALA A 76 7.80 4.13 -0.96
CA ALA A 76 8.61 5.33 -0.83
C ALA A 76 7.92 6.34 0.09
N ASN A 77 8.68 7.03 0.95
CA ASN A 77 8.09 7.90 1.98
C ASN A 77 7.17 8.97 1.38
N ILE A 78 7.56 9.57 0.25
CA ILE A 78 6.74 10.57 -0.47
C ILE A 78 5.40 10.04 -1.00
N LEU A 79 5.29 8.72 -1.21
CA LEU A 79 4.05 8.06 -1.64
C LEU A 79 3.29 7.42 -0.47
N SER A 80 3.82 7.51 0.75
CA SER A 80 3.25 6.89 1.95
C SER A 80 2.45 7.91 2.74
N GLY A 81 1.40 7.43 3.41
CA GLY A 81 0.64 8.24 4.37
C GLY A 81 1.51 8.77 5.53
N ASN A 82 2.66 8.16 5.82
CA ASN A 82 3.59 8.68 6.84
C ASN A 82 4.05 10.12 6.55
N TYR A 83 4.08 10.53 5.29
CA TYR A 83 4.48 11.88 4.90
C TYR A 83 3.41 12.94 5.18
N CYS A 84 2.12 12.59 5.06
CA CYS A 84 1.03 13.56 5.05
C CYS A 84 0.01 13.43 6.20
N GLN A 85 0.05 12.34 6.97
CA GLN A 85 -0.86 12.18 8.10
C GLN A 85 -0.57 13.23 9.19
N PRO A 86 -1.60 13.76 9.88
CA PRO A 86 -2.99 13.29 9.90
C PRO A 86 -3.90 13.85 8.78
N LYS A 87 -3.39 14.74 7.91
CA LYS A 87 -4.19 15.46 6.91
C LYS A 87 -3.55 15.34 5.53
N CYS A 88 -3.85 14.26 4.84
CA CYS A 88 -3.43 14.06 3.46
C CYS A 88 -4.39 14.78 2.49
N ALA A 89 -3.83 15.49 1.51
CA ALA A 89 -4.59 16.20 0.47
C ALA A 89 -4.68 15.39 -0.84
N GLU A 90 -3.69 14.53 -1.09
CA GLU A 90 -3.61 13.63 -2.25
C GLU A 90 -3.75 12.18 -1.80
N PRO A 91 -4.11 11.24 -2.70
CA PRO A 91 -4.05 9.81 -2.42
C PRO A 91 -2.64 9.35 -2.05
N TRP A 92 -2.55 8.23 -1.32
CA TRP A 92 -1.28 7.63 -0.92
C TRP A 92 -1.36 6.10 -0.87
N VAL A 93 -0.21 5.44 -0.92
CA VAL A 93 -0.09 3.97 -0.83
C VAL A 93 0.11 3.57 0.63
N GLU A 94 -0.72 2.66 1.12
CA GLU A 94 -0.60 2.06 2.46
C GLU A 94 0.40 0.91 2.43
N VAL A 95 0.20 -0.06 1.53
CA VAL A 95 1.06 -1.23 1.35
C VAL A 95 1.14 -1.63 -0.13
N LYS A 96 2.25 -2.26 -0.52
CA LYS A 96 2.50 -2.77 -1.87
C LYS A 96 3.08 -4.18 -1.78
N PHE A 97 2.58 -5.09 -2.60
CA PHE A 97 3.13 -6.42 -2.79
C PHE A 97 3.33 -6.66 -4.28
N GLU A 98 4.42 -7.32 -4.67
CA GLU A 98 4.74 -7.56 -6.06
C GLU A 98 5.44 -8.90 -6.31
N ASP A 99 5.29 -9.37 -7.54
CA ASP A 99 5.98 -10.50 -8.14
C ASP A 99 6.34 -10.08 -9.58
N GLU A 100 7.58 -10.29 -9.98
CA GLU A 100 8.09 -9.78 -11.27
C GLU A 100 7.34 -10.34 -12.49
N LYS A 101 6.74 -11.52 -12.37
CA LYS A 101 6.02 -12.20 -13.45
C LYS A 101 4.51 -12.03 -13.37
N GLN A 102 3.97 -11.86 -12.16
CA GLN A 102 2.52 -11.80 -11.91
C GLN A 102 2.01 -10.38 -11.69
N GLY A 103 2.90 -9.40 -11.46
CA GLY A 103 2.55 -7.99 -11.31
C GLY A 103 2.57 -7.51 -9.86
N LYS A 104 1.67 -6.60 -9.51
CA LYS A 104 1.62 -5.98 -8.18
C LYS A 104 0.19 -5.77 -7.69
N VAL A 105 0.04 -5.70 -6.37
CA VAL A 105 -1.17 -5.26 -5.67
C VAL A 105 -0.79 -4.15 -4.72
N GLN A 106 -1.62 -3.10 -4.68
CA GLN A 106 -1.42 -1.94 -3.85
C GLN A 106 -2.71 -1.58 -3.14
N VAL A 107 -2.61 -1.25 -1.86
CA VAL A 107 -3.72 -0.62 -1.14
C VAL A 107 -3.48 0.88 -1.16
N VAL A 108 -4.44 1.60 -1.74
CA VAL A 108 -4.41 3.06 -1.83
C VAL A 108 -5.52 3.63 -0.95
N ALA A 109 -5.16 4.59 -0.11
CA ALA A 109 -6.11 5.40 0.63
C ALA A 109 -6.18 6.79 -0.02
N SER A 110 -7.38 7.37 -0.01
CA SER A 110 -7.65 8.65 -0.64
C SER A 110 -8.61 9.49 0.20
N PRO A 111 -8.40 10.81 0.31
CA PRO A 111 -9.41 11.71 0.87
C PRO A 111 -10.69 11.67 0.03
N LEU A 112 -11.86 11.64 0.67
CA LEU A 112 -13.16 11.57 -0.02
C LEU A 112 -13.36 12.71 -1.04
N ILE A 113 -12.81 13.90 -0.76
CA ILE A 113 -12.87 15.06 -1.65
C ILE A 113 -12.22 14.81 -3.04
N ARG A 114 -11.35 13.80 -3.17
CA ARG A 114 -10.77 13.38 -4.44
C ARG A 114 -11.72 12.55 -5.30
N LEU A 115 -12.77 12.02 -4.69
CA LEU A 115 -13.79 11.18 -5.32
C LEU A 115 -15.08 11.96 -5.55
N THR A 116 -15.44 12.83 -4.61
CA THR A 116 -16.69 13.60 -4.66
C THR A 116 -16.63 14.85 -3.79
N ASN A 117 -17.34 15.90 -4.20
CA ASN A 117 -17.48 17.14 -3.42
C ASN A 117 -18.51 17.02 -2.29
N LYS A 118 -19.26 15.90 -2.23
CA LYS A 118 -20.25 15.69 -1.20
C LYS A 118 -19.57 15.21 0.10
N PRO A 119 -19.72 15.93 1.23
CA PRO A 119 -19.16 15.48 2.49
C PRO A 119 -19.89 14.22 2.99
N ASN A 120 -19.14 13.28 3.56
CA ASN A 120 -19.66 12.01 4.09
C ASN A 120 -20.53 11.22 3.09
N ALA A 121 -20.21 11.34 1.80
CA ALA A 121 -20.85 10.57 0.75
C ALA A 121 -20.63 9.07 0.95
N SER A 122 -21.65 8.26 0.68
CA SER A 122 -21.47 6.82 0.58
C SER A 122 -20.80 6.44 -0.74
N ILE A 123 -20.33 5.19 -0.84
CA ILE A 123 -19.73 4.66 -2.08
C ILE A 123 -20.68 4.72 -3.29
N GLU A 124 -21.99 4.56 -3.10
CA GLU A 124 -22.98 4.70 -4.18
C GLU A 124 -23.08 6.15 -4.66
N GLU A 125 -22.85 7.12 -3.77
CA GLU A 125 -22.90 8.55 -4.07
C GLU A 125 -21.60 9.07 -4.69
N ILE A 126 -20.50 8.33 -4.52
CA ILE A 126 -19.25 8.59 -5.26
C ILE A 126 -19.49 8.37 -6.76
N GLY A 127 -20.18 7.29 -7.13
CA GLY A 127 -20.61 6.99 -8.49
C GLY A 127 -20.17 5.62 -8.98
N SER A 128 -20.10 5.47 -10.31
CA SER A 128 -19.77 4.19 -10.94
C SER A 128 -18.26 3.85 -10.80
N PRO A 129 -17.88 2.56 -10.94
CA PRO A 129 -16.48 2.13 -10.91
C PRO A 129 -15.58 2.92 -11.89
N GLU A 130 -16.09 3.23 -13.07
CA GLU A 130 -15.38 3.99 -14.12
C GLU A 130 -15.02 5.40 -13.64
N LYS A 131 -15.92 6.04 -12.88
CA LYS A 131 -15.67 7.34 -12.28
C LYS A 131 -14.59 7.25 -11.20
N VAL A 132 -14.60 6.19 -10.40
CA VAL A 132 -13.55 5.95 -9.39
C VAL A 132 -12.20 5.74 -10.08
N ILE A 133 -12.14 4.98 -11.18
CA ILE A 133 -10.91 4.83 -11.98
C ILE A 133 -10.48 6.18 -12.57
N ALA A 134 -11.39 6.99 -13.11
CA ALA A 134 -11.04 8.30 -13.64
C ALA A 134 -10.40 9.21 -12.58
N SER A 135 -10.87 9.12 -11.33
CA SER A 135 -10.34 9.90 -10.20
C SER A 135 -9.01 9.37 -9.63
N LEU A 136 -8.86 8.05 -9.46
CA LEU A 136 -7.71 7.44 -8.77
C LEU A 136 -6.71 6.73 -9.69
N GLY A 137 -7.13 6.33 -10.89
CA GLY A 137 -6.33 5.59 -11.86
C GLY A 137 -5.01 6.27 -12.21
N PRO A 138 -4.97 7.59 -12.47
CA PRO A 138 -3.71 8.30 -12.73
C PRO A 138 -2.72 8.23 -11.57
N PHE A 139 -3.19 8.22 -10.32
CA PHE A 139 -2.32 8.06 -9.16
C PHE A 139 -1.72 6.64 -9.08
N VAL A 140 -2.52 5.62 -9.39
CA VAL A 140 -2.12 4.20 -9.29
C VAL A 140 -1.18 3.79 -10.44
N THR A 141 -1.50 4.23 -11.66
CA THR A 141 -0.86 3.78 -12.90
C THR A 141 0.14 4.77 -13.45
N GLY A 142 0.07 6.04 -13.03
CA GLY A 142 0.85 7.14 -13.59
C GLY A 142 0.27 7.73 -14.88
N ASN A 143 -0.82 7.18 -15.42
CA ASN A 143 -1.43 7.61 -16.68
C ASN A 143 -2.96 7.66 -16.59
N SER A 144 -3.60 8.43 -17.48
CA SER A 144 -5.04 8.26 -17.71
C SER A 144 -5.30 6.89 -18.35
N TYR A 145 -6.39 6.24 -17.97
CA TYR A 145 -6.81 5.00 -18.63
C TYR A 145 -7.65 5.31 -19.86
N ASP A 146 -7.58 4.44 -20.86
CA ASP A 146 -8.53 4.43 -21.97
C ASP A 146 -9.72 3.52 -21.60
N PRO A 147 -10.98 3.96 -21.76
CA PRO A 147 -12.15 3.09 -21.54
C PRO A 147 -12.06 1.73 -22.25
N ASP A 148 -11.39 1.64 -23.38
CA ASP A 148 -11.20 0.39 -24.13
C ASP A 148 -10.23 -0.59 -23.42
N GLU A 149 -9.45 -0.13 -22.43
CA GLU A 149 -8.59 -0.96 -21.58
C GLU A 149 -9.33 -1.60 -20.40
N LEU A 150 -10.58 -1.18 -20.15
CA LEU A 150 -11.41 -1.70 -19.08
C LEU A 150 -12.03 -3.03 -19.49
N LEU A 151 -11.55 -4.12 -18.89
CA LEU A 151 -12.02 -5.47 -19.23
C LEU A 151 -13.34 -5.80 -18.52
N GLU A 152 -13.41 -5.50 -17.23
CA GLU A 152 -14.56 -5.84 -16.40
C GLU A 152 -14.68 -4.90 -15.19
N THR A 153 -15.92 -4.52 -14.87
CA THR A 153 -16.28 -3.89 -13.62
C THR A 153 -17.45 -4.62 -12.98
N SER A 154 -17.39 -4.80 -11.66
CA SER A 154 -18.53 -5.33 -10.92
C SER A 154 -18.66 -4.66 -9.56
N ILE A 155 -19.90 -4.58 -9.11
CA ILE A 155 -20.28 -4.02 -7.81
C ILE A 155 -20.90 -5.15 -7.00
N GLU A 156 -20.28 -5.47 -5.87
CA GLU A 156 -20.80 -6.49 -4.96
C GLU A 156 -21.36 -5.83 -3.69
N LYS A 157 -22.58 -6.25 -3.34
CA LYS A 157 -23.26 -5.81 -2.12
C LYS A 157 -23.28 -6.95 -1.10
N ILE A 158 -22.89 -6.65 0.13
CA ILE A 158 -22.99 -7.57 1.26
C ILE A 158 -24.00 -6.95 2.22
N GLY A 159 -25.24 -7.44 2.18
CA GLY A 159 -26.38 -6.80 2.85
C GLY A 159 -26.68 -5.43 2.23
N ASP A 160 -26.81 -4.40 3.08
CA ASP A 160 -27.09 -3.02 2.66
C ASP A 160 -25.82 -2.20 2.35
N GLN A 161 -24.63 -2.80 2.46
CA GLN A 161 -23.36 -2.14 2.17
C GLN A 161 -22.84 -2.59 0.80
N THR A 162 -22.51 -1.65 -0.07
CA THR A 162 -21.64 -1.92 -1.21
C THR A 162 -20.20 -2.03 -0.69
N VAL A 163 -19.60 -3.21 -0.77
CA VAL A 163 -18.33 -3.50 -0.07
C VAL A 163 -17.15 -3.60 -1.03
N ASN A 164 -17.38 -4.10 -2.25
CA ASN A 164 -16.33 -4.36 -3.21
C ASN A 164 -16.66 -3.75 -4.57
N ILE A 165 -15.68 -3.04 -5.13
CA ILE A 165 -15.63 -2.69 -6.53
C ILE A 165 -14.47 -3.49 -7.12
N HIS A 166 -14.79 -4.49 -7.95
CA HIS A 166 -13.78 -5.23 -8.69
C HIS A 166 -13.51 -4.51 -10.01
N LEU A 167 -12.23 -4.26 -10.28
CA LEU A 167 -11.74 -3.60 -11.48
C LEU A 167 -10.62 -4.44 -12.05
N SER A 168 -10.88 -5.09 -13.19
CA SER A 168 -9.84 -5.79 -13.94
C SER A 168 -9.35 -4.88 -15.06
N LEU A 169 -8.23 -4.22 -14.81
CA LEU A 169 -7.38 -3.61 -15.83
C LEU A 169 -6.19 -4.55 -16.07
N LYS A 170 -5.30 -4.25 -17.02
CA LYS A 170 -3.98 -4.93 -17.10
C LYS A 170 -3.13 -4.82 -15.81
N PHE A 171 -3.63 -4.12 -14.79
CA PHE A 171 -3.12 -4.05 -13.41
C PHE A 171 -4.28 -4.26 -12.42
N ASN A 172 -4.07 -5.08 -11.37
CA ASN A 172 -5.08 -5.33 -10.34
C ASN A 172 -5.16 -4.15 -9.35
N LEU A 173 -6.30 -3.45 -9.30
CA LEU A 173 -6.58 -2.38 -8.33
C LEU A 173 -7.78 -2.78 -7.47
N ILE A 174 -7.56 -2.97 -6.17
CA ILE A 174 -8.63 -3.18 -5.19
C ILE A 174 -8.86 -1.85 -4.47
N ILE A 175 -10.06 -1.29 -4.61
CA ILE A 175 -10.45 -0.05 -3.94
C ILE A 175 -11.47 -0.39 -2.86
N HIS A 176 -11.13 -0.13 -1.60
CA HIS A 176 -12.07 -0.21 -0.48
C HIS A 176 -12.40 1.21 -0.03
N VAL A 177 -13.67 1.60 -0.15
CA VAL A 177 -14.16 2.92 0.26
C VAL A 177 -15.37 2.73 1.18
N ARG A 178 -15.44 3.53 2.24
CA ARG A 178 -16.68 3.73 3.00
C ARG A 178 -17.39 4.97 2.50
#